data_AF-A0A1U9QN20-F1
#
_entry.id   AF-A0A1U9QN20-F1
#
_cell.length_a   1.000
_cell.length_b   1.000
_cell.length_c   1.000
_cell.angle_alpha   90.00
_cell.angle_beta   90.00
_cell.angle_gamma   90.00
#
_symmetry.space_group_name_H-M   'P 1'
#
loop_
_entity.id
_entity.type
_entity.pdbx_description
1 polymer ?
#
loop_
_entity_poly.entity_id
_entity_poly.type
_entity_poly.pdbx_seq_one_letter_code
_entity_poly.pdbx_strand_id
1 'polypeptide(L)'
;MVEAARDLFLAQGYGATSLHVVDTSIAGDAEPVATMDREWFRSACAEPTAAGQLRAHVRGVRDILGRVAPIMPLIAAAAATDPEIAAQWPAGPDPRYTVQYAAAKVLTSKSDARPGIDTARAADLLYGMLSPELYLIFVRDRGWSPEAWEEWACAALTAQLCTDRE
;
A
#
# COMPACT_ATOMS: atom_id res chain seq x y z
N MET A 1 6.47 -16.27 22.40
CA MET A 1 6.46 -15.49 21.15
C MET A 1 7.67 -14.58 21.01
N VAL A 2 8.02 -13.78 22.03
CA VAL A 2 9.28 -12.98 22.03
C VAL A 2 10.53 -13.86 22.07
N GLU A 3 10.50 -14.99 22.80
CA GLU A 3 11.63 -15.93 22.82
C GLU A 3 11.78 -16.75 21.53
N ALA A 4 10.69 -17.07 20.83
CA ALA A 4 10.81 -17.76 19.53
C ALA A 4 11.46 -16.85 18.46
N ALA A 5 11.16 -15.54 18.50
CA ALA A 5 11.83 -14.54 17.65
C ALA A 5 13.30 -14.32 18.09
N ARG A 6 13.58 -14.29 19.39
CA ARG A 6 14.95 -14.19 19.94
C ARG A 6 15.80 -15.44 19.65
N ASP A 7 15.23 -16.63 19.74
CA ASP A 7 15.98 -17.88 19.52
C ASP A 7 16.21 -18.13 18.03
N LEU A 8 15.29 -17.68 17.16
CA LEU A 8 15.52 -17.60 15.71
C LEU A 8 16.63 -16.58 15.38
N PHE A 9 16.68 -15.46 16.11
CA PHE A 9 17.68 -14.39 16.02
C PHE A 9 19.08 -14.80 16.53
N LEU A 10 19.16 -15.65 17.57
CA LEU A 10 20.41 -16.16 18.13
C LEU A 10 20.93 -17.41 17.40
N ALA A 11 20.05 -18.25 16.84
CA ALA A 11 20.44 -19.51 16.18
C ALA A 11 20.96 -19.33 14.75
N GLN A 12 20.58 -18.27 14.03
CA GLN A 12 20.93 -18.08 12.61
C GLN A 12 22.07 -17.08 12.36
N GLY A 13 22.59 -16.45 13.42
CA GLY A 13 23.69 -15.50 13.34
C GLY A 13 23.31 -14.18 12.66
N TYR A 14 24.10 -13.15 12.92
CA TYR A 14 23.97 -11.77 12.43
C TYR A 14 23.98 -11.60 10.88
N GLY A 15 23.79 -12.66 10.10
CA GLY A 15 24.02 -12.66 8.65
C GLY A 15 22.88 -13.15 7.76
N ALA A 16 21.68 -13.46 8.27
CA ALA A 16 20.67 -14.11 7.42
C ALA A 16 19.19 -13.81 7.72
N THR A 17 18.85 -12.67 8.34
CA THR A 17 17.53 -12.07 8.03
C THR A 17 17.74 -11.14 6.85
N SER A 18 18.11 -11.70 5.70
CA SER A 18 18.13 -10.89 4.48
C SER A 18 16.70 -10.43 4.25
N LEU A 19 16.56 -9.22 3.70
CA LEU A 19 15.33 -8.59 3.21
C LEU A 19 14.35 -9.56 2.52
N HIS A 20 14.80 -10.72 2.05
CA HIS A 20 14.04 -11.80 1.43
C HIS A 20 12.81 -12.28 2.20
N VAL A 21 12.82 -12.35 3.54
CA VAL A 21 11.63 -12.76 4.32
C VAL A 21 10.57 -11.65 4.34
N VAL A 22 11.01 -10.39 4.35
CA VAL A 22 10.15 -9.22 4.17
C VAL A 22 9.65 -9.16 2.72
N ASP A 23 10.49 -9.46 1.73
CA ASP A 23 10.17 -9.52 0.31
C ASP A 23 9.09 -10.58 0.00
N THR A 24 9.24 -11.77 0.59
CA THR A 24 8.28 -12.89 0.44
C THR A 24 6.94 -12.60 1.15
N SER A 25 6.97 -11.88 2.27
CA SER A 25 5.77 -11.52 3.03
C SER A 25 5.03 -10.31 2.45
N ILE A 26 5.76 -9.37 1.82
CA ILE A 26 5.18 -8.20 1.14
C ILE A 26 4.52 -8.60 -0.19
N ALA A 27 5.11 -9.52 -0.93
CA ALA A 27 4.71 -9.80 -2.31
C ALA A 27 3.53 -10.76 -2.47
N GLY A 28 3.25 -11.65 -1.50
CA GLY A 28 2.24 -12.70 -1.66
C GLY A 28 2.56 -13.75 -2.74
N ASP A 29 3.69 -13.59 -3.43
CA ASP A 29 4.34 -14.52 -4.37
C ASP A 29 5.82 -14.12 -4.45
N ALA A 30 6.74 -15.09 -4.52
CA ALA A 30 8.19 -14.87 -4.56
C ALA A 30 8.73 -14.26 -5.87
N GLU A 31 7.87 -13.71 -6.72
CA GLU A 31 8.26 -13.15 -8.00
C GLU A 31 8.60 -11.64 -7.91
N PRO A 32 9.74 -11.21 -8.48
CA PRO A 32 10.19 -9.82 -8.47
C PRO A 32 9.42 -8.97 -9.51
N VAL A 33 8.09 -9.02 -9.48
CA VAL A 33 7.22 -8.21 -10.35
C VAL A 33 6.92 -6.90 -9.66
N ALA A 34 7.35 -5.80 -10.29
CA ALA A 34 7.03 -4.45 -9.83
C ALA A 34 5.50 -4.28 -9.73
N THR A 35 5.03 -3.57 -8.70
CA THR A 35 3.60 -3.44 -8.41
C THR A 35 2.75 -3.04 -9.62
N MET A 36 3.29 -2.16 -10.48
CA MET A 36 2.60 -1.66 -11.67
C MET A 36 2.48 -2.70 -12.80
N ASP A 37 3.32 -3.73 -12.80
CA ASP A 37 3.29 -4.80 -13.81
C ASP A 37 2.39 -5.97 -13.39
N ARG A 38 1.89 -5.97 -12.15
CA ARG A 38 1.01 -7.01 -11.62
C ARG A 38 -0.38 -6.93 -12.25
N GLU A 39 -0.99 -8.09 -12.46
CA GLU A 39 -2.29 -8.18 -13.12
C GLU A 39 -3.35 -7.32 -12.45
N TRP A 40 -3.48 -7.40 -11.13
CA TRP A 40 -4.49 -6.62 -10.39
C TRP A 40 -4.38 -5.10 -10.64
N PHE A 41 -3.16 -4.56 -10.76
CA PHE A 41 -2.94 -3.13 -10.99
C PHE A 41 -3.29 -2.76 -12.42
N ARG A 42 -2.89 -3.59 -13.40
CA ARG A 42 -3.22 -3.41 -14.81
C ARG A 42 -4.73 -3.52 -15.04
N SER A 43 -5.40 -4.52 -14.46
CA SER A 43 -6.84 -4.67 -14.54
C SER A 43 -7.56 -3.47 -13.91
N ALA A 44 -7.10 -2.97 -12.75
CA ALA A 44 -7.66 -1.77 -12.13
C ALA A 44 -7.50 -0.54 -13.04
N CYS A 45 -6.34 -0.34 -13.65
CA CYS A 45 -6.10 0.75 -14.60
C CYS A 45 -6.99 0.62 -15.85
N ALA A 46 -7.25 -0.61 -16.31
CA ALA A 46 -8.05 -0.91 -17.49
C ALA A 46 -9.57 -0.72 -17.30
N GLU A 47 -10.06 -0.58 -16.05
CA GLU A 47 -11.47 -0.27 -15.80
C GLU A 47 -11.94 0.95 -16.60
N PRO A 48 -13.11 0.93 -17.25
CA PRO A 48 -13.53 2.02 -18.14
C PRO A 48 -13.86 3.33 -17.40
N THR A 49 -14.14 3.24 -16.10
CA THR A 49 -14.56 4.37 -15.25
C THR A 49 -13.57 4.63 -14.12
N ALA A 50 -13.43 5.88 -13.69
CA ALA A 50 -12.67 6.28 -12.51
C ALA A 50 -13.21 5.58 -11.27
N ALA A 51 -14.54 5.50 -11.13
CA ALA A 51 -15.17 4.77 -10.03
C ALA A 51 -14.86 3.26 -10.06
N GLY A 52 -14.85 2.65 -11.25
CA GLY A 52 -14.44 1.25 -11.44
C GLY A 52 -12.99 1.01 -11.04
N GLN A 53 -12.08 1.88 -11.53
CA GLN A 53 -10.66 1.82 -11.19
C GLN A 53 -10.43 1.96 -9.68
N LEU A 54 -11.08 2.92 -9.02
CA LEU A 54 -10.95 3.10 -7.58
C LEU A 54 -11.34 1.84 -6.82
N ARG A 55 -12.48 1.23 -7.16
CA ARG A 55 -12.92 0.00 -6.50
C ARG A 55 -11.90 -1.13 -6.65
N ALA A 56 -11.42 -1.37 -7.87
CA ALA A 56 -10.44 -2.41 -8.14
C ALA A 56 -9.08 -2.12 -7.48
N HIS A 57 -8.65 -0.86 -7.50
CA HIS A 57 -7.36 -0.42 -6.93
C HIS A 57 -7.36 -0.50 -5.41
N VAL A 58 -8.42 -0.02 -4.73
CA VAL A 58 -8.55 -0.08 -3.28
C VAL A 58 -8.56 -1.53 -2.79
N ARG A 59 -9.25 -2.43 -3.50
CA ARG A 59 -9.22 -3.87 -3.19
C ARG A 59 -7.81 -4.45 -3.30
N GLY A 60 -7.10 -4.18 -4.40
CA GLY A 60 -5.71 -4.64 -4.57
C GLY A 60 -4.77 -4.10 -3.50
N VAL A 61 -4.93 -2.83 -3.12
CA VAL A 61 -4.16 -2.22 -2.03
C VAL A 61 -4.52 -2.83 -0.67
N ARG A 62 -5.80 -3.09 -0.39
CA ARG A 62 -6.24 -3.78 0.83
C ARG A 62 -5.53 -5.11 1.02
N ASP A 63 -5.46 -5.92 -0.04
CA ASP A 63 -4.81 -7.24 0.01
C ASP A 63 -3.31 -7.13 0.34
N ILE A 64 -2.65 -6.09 -0.17
CA ILE A 64 -1.25 -5.79 0.16
C ILE A 64 -1.14 -5.31 1.61
N LEU A 65 -1.96 -4.33 2.03
CA LEU A 65 -1.88 -3.76 3.38
C LEU A 65 -2.18 -4.78 4.47
N GLY A 66 -3.06 -5.76 4.23
CA GLY A 66 -3.32 -6.85 5.16
C GLY A 66 -2.06 -7.65 5.55
N ARG A 67 -1.07 -7.70 4.65
CA ARG A 67 0.22 -8.37 4.89
C ARG A 67 1.31 -7.40 5.35
N VAL A 68 1.39 -6.24 4.70
CA VAL A 68 2.53 -5.31 4.87
C VAL A 68 2.36 -4.38 6.07
N ALA A 69 1.15 -3.88 6.29
CA ALA A 69 0.93 -2.81 7.26
C ALA A 69 1.37 -3.17 8.69
N PRO A 70 1.11 -4.38 9.23
CA PRO A 70 1.58 -4.75 10.56
C PRO A 70 3.10 -4.78 10.71
N ILE A 71 3.84 -5.04 9.63
CA ILE A 71 5.30 -5.20 9.61
C ILE A 71 6.01 -3.84 9.60
N MET A 72 5.44 -2.84 8.93
CA MET A 72 6.06 -1.53 8.73
C MET A 72 6.52 -0.84 10.03
N PRO A 73 5.71 -0.77 11.12
CA PRO A 73 6.15 -0.15 12.36
C PRO A 73 7.30 -0.90 13.06
N LEU A 74 7.38 -2.22 12.91
CA LEU A 74 8.45 -3.03 13.49
C LEU A 74 9.79 -2.73 12.80
N ILE A 75 9.76 -2.64 11.46
CA ILE A 75 10.94 -2.25 10.67
C ILE A 75 11.38 -0.84 11.03
N ALA A 76 10.44 0.11 11.10
CA ALA A 76 10.75 1.49 11.46
C ALA A 76 11.39 1.59 12.86
N ALA A 77 10.88 0.83 13.84
CA ALA A 77 11.45 0.77 15.18
C ALA A 77 12.87 0.17 15.19
N ALA A 78 13.11 -0.90 14.42
CA ALA A 78 14.43 -1.51 14.30
C ALA A 78 15.44 -0.57 13.63
N ALA A 79 15.07 0.08 12.53
CA ALA A 79 15.89 1.04 11.82
C ALA A 79 16.26 2.27 12.67
N ALA A 80 15.41 2.66 13.64
CA ALA A 80 15.72 3.74 14.57
C ALA A 80 16.85 3.40 15.56
N THR A 81 17.14 2.11 15.77
CA THR A 81 18.13 1.63 16.74
C THR A 81 19.34 0.94 16.12
N ASP A 82 19.28 0.57 14.85
CA ASP A 82 20.31 -0.17 14.13
C ASP A 82 20.66 0.51 12.79
N PRO A 83 21.83 1.18 12.69
CA PRO A 83 22.28 1.83 11.48
C PRO A 83 22.48 0.91 10.27
N GLU A 84 22.78 -0.38 10.48
CA GLU A 84 22.92 -1.35 9.38
C GLU A 84 21.55 -1.68 8.79
N ILE A 85 20.52 -1.81 9.62
CA ILE A 85 19.12 -1.96 9.17
C ILE A 85 18.65 -0.67 8.48
N ALA A 86 18.99 0.50 9.03
CA ALA A 86 18.64 1.78 8.41
C ALA A 86 19.26 1.94 7.01
N ALA A 87 20.50 1.48 6.82
CA ALA A 87 21.20 1.53 5.55
C ALA A 87 20.62 0.59 4.47
N GLN A 88 19.87 -0.44 4.89
CA GLN A 88 19.16 -1.34 3.96
C GLN A 88 17.88 -0.71 3.40
N TRP A 89 17.36 0.35 4.01
CA TRP A 89 16.22 1.09 3.48
C TRP A 89 16.70 2.06 2.39
N PRO A 90 16.10 2.05 1.19
CA PRO A 90 16.53 2.94 0.12
C PRO A 90 16.35 4.40 0.54
N ALA A 91 17.44 5.18 0.47
CA ALA A 91 17.38 6.62 0.60
C ALA A 91 16.65 7.20 -0.63
N GLY A 92 15.46 7.77 -0.44
CA GLY A 92 14.69 8.31 -1.55
C GLY A 92 13.21 8.56 -1.22
N PRO A 93 12.45 9.08 -2.19
CA PRO A 93 11.00 9.21 -2.08
C PRO A 93 10.37 7.82 -1.94
N ASP A 94 9.31 7.74 -1.13
CA ASP A 94 8.59 6.50 -0.89
C ASP A 94 8.09 5.88 -2.21
N PRO A 95 8.51 4.66 -2.57
CA PRO A 95 8.15 4.03 -3.84
C PRO A 95 6.65 3.80 -3.99
N ARG A 96 5.88 3.79 -2.89
CA ARG A 96 4.41 3.75 -2.94
C ARG A 96 3.86 4.96 -3.68
N TYR A 97 4.45 6.14 -3.52
CA TYR A 97 3.98 7.35 -4.21
C TYR A 97 4.04 7.18 -5.73
N THR A 98 5.08 6.53 -6.27
CA THR A 98 5.19 6.22 -7.70
C THR A 98 4.01 5.39 -8.20
N VAL A 99 3.61 4.37 -7.44
CA VAL A 99 2.45 3.51 -7.78
C VAL A 99 1.16 4.33 -7.75
N GLN A 100 0.97 5.15 -6.73
CA GLN A 100 -0.24 5.97 -6.59
C GLN A 100 -0.32 7.06 -7.66
N TYR A 101 0.82 7.65 -8.05
CA TYR A 101 0.89 8.63 -9.12
C TYR A 101 0.56 8.01 -10.48
N ALA A 102 1.05 6.79 -10.75
CA ALA A 102 0.68 6.07 -11.97
C ALA A 102 -0.83 5.76 -12.02
N ALA A 103 -1.41 5.29 -10.92
CA ALA A 103 -2.86 5.06 -10.83
C ALA A 103 -3.65 6.37 -11.01
N ALA A 104 -3.25 7.45 -10.34
CA ALA A 104 -3.86 8.77 -10.46
C ALA A 104 -3.85 9.28 -11.91
N LYS A 105 -2.74 9.11 -12.63
CA LYS A 105 -2.60 9.56 -14.02
C LYS A 105 -3.61 8.87 -14.95
N VAL A 106 -3.88 7.59 -14.72
CA VAL A 106 -4.90 6.84 -15.47
C VAL A 106 -6.30 7.24 -15.02
N LEU A 107 -6.50 7.47 -13.72
CA LEU A 107 -7.80 7.84 -13.16
C LEU A 107 -8.27 9.20 -13.69
N THR A 108 -7.42 10.21 -13.71
CA THR A 108 -7.79 11.58 -14.10
C THR A 108 -8.07 11.76 -15.59
N SER A 109 -7.75 10.76 -16.43
CA SER A 109 -8.10 10.78 -17.86
C SER A 109 -9.49 10.21 -18.16
N LYS A 110 -10.19 9.65 -17.16
CA LYS A 110 -11.49 9.01 -17.32
C LYS A 110 -12.64 10.01 -17.26
N SER A 111 -13.72 9.71 -17.99
CA SER A 111 -14.82 10.66 -18.21
C SER A 111 -15.61 11.01 -16.95
N ASP A 112 -15.63 10.12 -15.96
CA ASP A 112 -16.28 10.30 -14.65
C ASP A 112 -15.31 10.76 -13.55
N ALA A 113 -14.08 11.16 -13.90
CA ALA A 113 -13.18 11.82 -12.95
C ALA A 113 -13.69 13.23 -12.59
N ARG A 114 -13.46 13.67 -11.35
CA ARG A 114 -13.93 14.97 -10.86
C ARG A 114 -13.36 16.11 -11.72
N PRO A 115 -14.20 17.01 -12.26
CA PRO A 115 -13.71 18.15 -13.04
C PRO A 115 -12.71 19.00 -12.24
N GLY A 116 -11.59 19.35 -12.87
CA GLY A 116 -10.56 20.20 -12.28
C GLY A 116 -9.63 19.51 -11.28
N ILE A 117 -9.78 18.20 -11.03
CA ILE A 117 -8.79 17.44 -10.26
C ILE A 117 -7.53 17.22 -11.13
N ASP A 118 -6.37 17.62 -10.64
CA ASP A 118 -5.10 17.30 -11.29
C ASP A 118 -4.52 15.96 -10.77
N THR A 119 -3.59 15.40 -11.55
CA THR A 119 -2.95 14.11 -11.23
C THR A 119 -2.19 14.12 -9.92
N ALA A 120 -1.51 15.22 -9.58
CA ALA A 120 -0.71 15.30 -8.36
C ALA A 120 -1.61 15.27 -7.12
N ARG A 121 -2.69 16.06 -7.12
CA ARG A 121 -3.69 16.08 -6.06
C ARG A 121 -4.39 14.73 -5.91
N ALA A 122 -4.73 14.07 -7.02
CA ALA A 122 -5.29 12.73 -6.99
C ALA A 122 -4.31 11.70 -6.41
N ALA A 123 -3.02 11.80 -6.77
CA ALA A 123 -1.96 10.94 -6.24
C ALA A 123 -1.76 11.13 -4.74
N ASP A 124 -1.78 12.37 -4.24
CA ASP A 124 -1.66 12.68 -2.81
C ASP A 124 -2.82 12.06 -2.00
N LEU A 125 -4.04 12.16 -2.53
CA LEU A 125 -5.23 11.56 -1.88
C LEU A 125 -5.12 10.03 -1.85
N LEU A 126 -4.73 9.39 -2.95
CA LEU A 126 -4.49 7.95 -2.99
C LEU A 126 -3.35 7.54 -2.04
N TYR A 127 -2.25 8.27 -2.02
CA TYR A 127 -1.07 8.00 -1.20
C TYR A 127 -1.35 8.12 0.30
N GLY A 128 -2.07 9.17 0.71
CA GLY A 128 -2.44 9.37 2.11
C GLY A 128 -3.52 8.40 2.58
N MET A 129 -4.61 8.24 1.81
CA MET A 129 -5.77 7.46 2.24
C MET A 129 -5.54 5.96 2.17
N LEU A 130 -4.68 5.49 1.27
CA LEU A 130 -4.33 4.08 1.10
C LEU A 130 -2.98 3.74 1.75
N SER A 131 -2.62 4.47 2.81
CA SER A 131 -1.38 4.29 3.56
C SER A 131 -1.49 3.17 4.61
N PRO A 132 -0.38 2.46 4.91
CA PRO A 132 -0.32 1.53 6.03
C PRO A 132 -0.74 2.18 7.36
N GLU A 133 -0.37 3.44 7.58
CA GLU A 133 -0.65 4.19 8.79
C GLU A 133 -2.17 4.36 8.99
N LEU A 134 -2.88 4.82 7.95
CA LEU A 134 -4.32 5.01 8.05
C LEU A 134 -5.07 3.68 8.13
N TYR A 135 -4.60 2.67 7.40
CA TYR A 135 -5.13 1.30 7.51
C TYR A 135 -5.03 0.75 8.94
N LEU A 136 -3.87 0.89 9.59
CA LEU A 136 -3.68 0.42 10.96
C LEU A 136 -4.54 1.19 11.96
N ILE A 137 -4.75 2.50 11.78
CA ILE A 137 -5.67 3.27 12.62
C ILE A 137 -7.06 2.60 12.59
N PHE A 138 -7.64 2.34 11.42
CA PHE A 138 -8.98 1.76 11.34
C PHE A 138 -9.05 0.28 11.72
N VAL A 139 -8.18 -0.55 11.15
CA VAL A 139 -8.27 -2.02 11.30
C VAL A 139 -7.71 -2.48 12.65
N ARG A 140 -6.53 -1.99 13.05
CA ARG A 140 -5.89 -2.40 14.32
C ARG A 140 -6.44 -1.61 15.51
N ASP A 141 -6.47 -0.27 15.41
CA ASP A 141 -6.75 0.58 16.59
C ASP A 141 -8.25 0.81 16.80
N ARG A 142 -9.06 0.81 15.73
CA ARG A 142 -10.53 0.94 15.80
C ARG A 142 -11.28 -0.38 15.58
N GLY A 143 -10.58 -1.48 15.28
CA GLY A 143 -11.15 -2.81 15.19
C GLY A 143 -12.06 -3.06 13.98
N TRP A 144 -11.90 -2.29 12.90
CA TRP A 144 -12.67 -2.51 11.67
C TRP A 144 -12.19 -3.79 10.97
N SER A 145 -13.10 -4.47 10.25
CA SER A 145 -12.66 -5.50 9.31
C SER A 145 -11.93 -4.87 8.11
N PRO A 146 -11.02 -5.60 7.45
CA PRO A 146 -10.39 -5.13 6.22
C PRO A 146 -11.42 -4.76 5.13
N GLU A 147 -12.54 -5.49 5.06
CA GLU A 147 -13.65 -5.22 4.13
C GLU A 147 -14.35 -3.89 4.46
N ALA A 148 -14.60 -3.61 5.74
CA ALA A 148 -15.20 -2.34 6.15
C ALA A 148 -14.27 -1.15 5.85
N TRP A 149 -12.96 -1.34 5.99
CA TRP A 149 -11.98 -0.33 5.58
C TRP A 149 -11.97 -0.13 4.05
N GLU A 150 -12.01 -1.21 3.26
CA GLU A 150 -12.08 -1.16 1.79
C GLU A 150 -13.30 -0.37 1.32
N GLU A 151 -14.48 -0.68 1.86
CA GLU A 151 -15.74 0.01 1.52
C GLU A 151 -15.66 1.51 1.83
N TRP A 152 -15.17 1.86 3.03
CA TRP A 152 -15.02 3.25 3.44
C TRP A 152 -13.99 4.02 2.60
N ALA A 153 -12.81 3.43 2.38
CA ALA A 153 -11.75 4.06 1.60
C ALA A 153 -12.21 4.29 0.15
N CYS A 154 -12.88 3.30 -0.45
CA CYS A 154 -13.47 3.43 -1.77
C CYS A 154 -14.52 4.55 -1.81
N ALA A 155 -15.46 4.58 -0.85
CA ALA A 155 -16.51 5.60 -0.81
C ALA A 155 -15.94 7.01 -0.66
N ALA A 156 -14.97 7.19 0.24
CA ALA A 156 -14.34 8.48 0.48
C ALA A 156 -13.51 8.96 -0.72
N LEU A 157 -12.76 8.06 -1.38
CA LEU A 157 -12.02 8.40 -2.59
C LEU A 157 -12.95 8.70 -3.76
N THR A 158 -14.01 7.92 -3.98
CA THR A 158 -15.01 8.20 -5.02
C THR A 158 -15.65 9.57 -4.81
N ALA A 159 -16.02 9.91 -3.56
CA ALA A 159 -16.57 11.22 -3.25
C ALA A 159 -15.58 12.37 -3.55
N GLN A 160 -14.28 12.15 -3.41
CA GLN A 160 -13.28 13.19 -3.71
C GLN A 160 -12.84 13.23 -5.17
N LEU A 161 -12.83 12.10 -5.87
CA LEU A 161 -12.14 11.94 -7.16
C LEU A 161 -13.07 11.68 -8.35
N CYS A 162 -14.34 11.38 -8.12
CA CYS A 162 -15.32 11.16 -9.18
C CYS A 162 -16.37 12.28 -9.21
N THR A 163 -17.06 12.40 -10.34
CA THR A 163 -18.30 13.16 -10.45
C THR A 163 -19.37 12.55 -9.57
N ASP A 164 -20.22 13.39 -8.98
CA ASP A 164 -21.40 12.89 -8.27
C ASP A 164 -22.28 12.13 -9.28
N ARG A 165 -22.76 10.94 -8.89
CA ARG A 165 -23.81 10.26 -9.65
C ARG A 165 -25.08 11.08 -9.48
N GLU A 166 -25.54 11.72 -10.56
CA GLU A 166 -26.93 12.18 -10.68
C GLU A 166 -27.91 10.99 -10.56
#